data_AF-A0A3Q7US45-F1
#
_entry.id   AF-A0A3Q7US45-F1
#
_cell.length_a   1.000
_cell.length_b   1.000
_cell.length_c   1.000
_cell.angle_alpha   90.00
_cell.angle_beta   90.00
_cell.angle_gamma   90.00
#
_symmetry.space_group_name_H-M   'P 1'
#
loop_
_entity.id
_entity.type
_entity.pdbx_description
1 polymer ?
#
loop_
_entity_poly.entity_id
_entity_poly.type
_entity_poly.pdbx_seq_one_letter_code
_entity_poly.pdbx_strand_id
1 'polypeptide(L)'
;MEPYRSLALLTGSLGLVSILIALSTDFWFVAMGPSFTFHSGLWPKGVHNKVADYIRATQSLTILAGLSVLVSVIFLVLSFIPLLSLPGHGRLVSSVTAFAAGLFAMVAMVVYTSERWNQPQSPQVQTFFSWSFYLGWVSTVLFLCTGSLSLSAYCRASRPGYDTL
;
A
#
# COMPACT_ATOMS: atom_id res chain seq x y z
N MET A 1 -26.17 -0.87 -4.77
CA MET A 1 -24.76 -1.18 -5.11
C MET A 1 -23.80 -0.01 -4.88
N GLU A 2 -24.32 1.21 -4.68
CA GLU A 2 -23.55 2.43 -4.41
C GLU A 2 -22.65 2.43 -3.15
N PRO A 3 -23.06 1.93 -1.97
CA PRO A 3 -22.25 2.14 -0.75
C PRO A 3 -20.91 1.40 -0.77
N TYR A 4 -20.85 0.21 -1.36
CA TYR A 4 -19.62 -0.57 -1.49
C TYR A 4 -18.58 0.13 -2.38
N ARG A 5 -19.04 0.85 -3.41
CA ARG A 5 -18.17 1.56 -4.36
C ARG A 5 -17.58 2.80 -3.71
N SER A 6 -18.38 3.56 -2.97
CA SER A 6 -17.90 4.72 -2.22
C SER A 6 -16.93 4.31 -1.12
N LEU A 7 -17.20 3.20 -0.40
CA LEU A 7 -16.27 2.64 0.59
C LEU A 7 -14.97 2.13 -0.03
N ALA A 8 -15.04 1.47 -1.19
CA ALA A 8 -13.84 1.03 -1.92
C ALA A 8 -12.98 2.24 -2.34
N LEU A 9 -13.61 3.30 -2.86
CA LEU A 9 -12.90 4.52 -3.24
C LEU A 9 -12.28 5.22 -2.03
N LEU A 10 -12.99 5.30 -0.91
CA LEU A 10 -12.50 5.90 0.34
C LEU A 10 -11.30 5.13 0.91
N THR A 11 -11.40 3.80 0.98
CA THR A 11 -10.30 2.96 1.47
C THR A 11 -9.09 3.01 0.53
N GLY A 12 -9.32 3.05 -0.78
CA GLY A 12 -8.26 3.12 -1.78
C GLY A 12 -7.54 4.46 -1.76
N SER A 13 -8.26 5.57 -1.64
CA SER A 13 -7.68 6.91 -1.55
C SER A 13 -6.93 7.12 -0.23
N LEU A 14 -7.51 6.67 0.89
CA LEU A 14 -6.85 6.74 2.19
C LEU A 14 -5.57 5.87 2.22
N GLY A 15 -5.62 4.69 1.61
CA GLY A 15 -4.46 3.81 1.45
C GLY A 15 -3.38 4.46 0.57
N LEU A 16 -3.77 5.08 -0.55
CA LEU A 16 -2.85 5.79 -1.45
C LEU A 16 -2.17 6.97 -0.74
N VAL A 17 -2.92 7.79 0.00
CA VAL A 17 -2.34 8.88 0.80
C VAL A 17 -1.39 8.32 1.85
N SER A 18 -1.77 7.24 2.55
CA SER A 18 -0.95 6.61 3.57
C SER A 18 0.37 6.08 3.02
N ILE A 19 0.36 5.39 1.87
CA ILE A 19 1.59 4.87 1.25
C ILE A 19 2.48 5.98 0.70
N LEU A 20 1.89 7.06 0.16
CA LEU A 20 2.65 8.23 -0.30
C LEU A 20 3.32 8.96 0.86
N ILE A 21 2.61 9.14 1.98
CA ILE A 21 3.18 9.69 3.21
C ILE A 21 4.30 8.79 3.71
N ALA A 22 4.07 7.46 3.78
CA ALA A 22 5.11 6.52 4.18
C ALA A 22 6.35 6.64 3.26
N LEU A 23 6.17 6.67 1.95
CA LEU A 23 7.28 6.74 0.98
C LEU A 23 8.06 8.07 1.03
N SER A 24 7.38 9.17 1.37
CA SER A 24 7.97 10.52 1.35
C SER A 24 8.63 10.90 2.68
N THR A 25 8.30 10.20 3.77
CA THR A 25 8.72 10.57 5.12
C THR A 25 9.94 9.78 5.55
N ASP A 26 10.88 10.47 6.20
CA ASP A 26 12.11 9.86 6.70
C ASP A 26 11.92 9.10 8.04
N PHE A 27 10.67 8.97 8.50
CA PHE A 27 10.33 8.44 9.81
C PHE A 27 9.93 6.97 9.77
N TRP A 28 10.62 6.16 8.96
CA TRP A 28 10.49 4.71 8.99
C TRP A 28 11.17 4.12 10.21
N PHE A 29 12.32 4.66 10.54
CA PHE A 29 13.17 4.12 11.55
C PHE A 29 13.86 5.20 12.38
N VAL A 30 13.86 5.00 13.70
CA VAL A 30 14.54 5.86 14.68
C VAL A 30 15.65 5.07 15.35
N ALA A 31 16.88 5.56 15.20
CA ALA A 31 18.01 5.16 16.03
C ALA A 31 18.21 6.22 17.12
N MET A 32 18.00 5.84 18.38
CA MET A 32 18.33 6.69 19.52
C MET A 32 19.69 6.30 20.07
N GLY A 33 20.65 7.23 20.01
CA GLY A 33 21.88 7.18 20.78
C GLY A 33 21.77 8.03 22.06
N PRO A 34 22.77 7.96 22.96
CA PRO A 34 22.75 8.64 24.26
C PRO A 34 22.66 10.18 24.17
N SER A 35 22.89 10.80 23.00
CA SER A 35 22.83 12.26 22.83
C SER A 35 22.21 12.72 21.50
N PHE A 36 21.87 11.79 20.59
CA PHE A 36 21.39 12.11 19.25
C PHE A 36 20.32 11.12 18.79
N THR A 37 19.25 11.63 18.17
CA THR A 37 18.21 10.84 17.50
C THR A 37 18.38 10.95 15.99
N PHE A 38 18.66 9.83 15.33
CA PHE A 38 18.72 9.77 13.88
C PHE A 38 17.47 9.12 13.31
N HIS A 39 16.82 9.82 12.39
CA HIS A 39 15.72 9.29 11.60
C HIS A 39 16.26 8.84 10.25
N SER A 40 15.97 7.60 9.87
CA SER A 40 16.26 7.10 8.52
C SER A 40 14.98 6.71 7.81
N GLY A 41 14.78 7.37 6.68
CA GLY A 41 13.75 7.05 5.72
C GLY A 41 14.12 5.89 4.81
N LEU A 42 13.23 5.64 3.86
CA LEU A 42 13.53 4.76 2.74
C LEU A 42 14.61 5.35 1.83
N TRP A 43 14.78 6.68 1.78
CA TRP A 43 15.72 7.37 0.89
C TRP A 43 17.02 7.77 1.63
N PRO A 44 18.15 7.07 1.41
CA PRO A 44 19.39 7.40 2.07
C PRO A 44 19.95 8.74 1.57
N LYS A 45 20.22 9.67 2.49
CA LYS A 45 20.73 11.03 2.19
C LYS A 45 22.25 11.10 2.01
N GLY A 46 22.96 9.97 2.10
CA GLY A 46 24.42 9.92 2.04
C GLY A 46 24.95 9.55 0.66
N VAL A 47 25.82 10.39 0.08
CA VAL A 47 26.46 10.23 -1.24
C VAL A 47 27.41 9.01 -1.32
N HIS A 48 27.76 8.40 -0.18
CA HIS A 48 28.78 7.34 -0.10
C HIS A 48 28.34 6.04 0.60
N ASN A 49 27.09 5.95 1.04
CA ASN A 49 26.61 4.74 1.69
C ASN A 49 26.08 3.79 0.62
N LYS A 50 26.73 2.63 0.44
CA LYS A 50 26.15 1.50 -0.30
C LYS A 50 24.75 1.24 0.27
N VAL A 51 23.73 1.63 -0.50
CA VAL A 51 22.34 1.39 -0.13
C VAL A 51 22.16 -0.12 -0.05
N ALA A 52 21.70 -0.61 1.10
CA ALA A 52 21.49 -2.04 1.26
C ALA A 52 20.45 -2.54 0.27
N ASP A 53 20.67 -3.73 -0.30
CA ASP A 53 19.85 -4.20 -1.42
C ASP A 53 18.39 -4.46 -1.00
N TYR A 54 18.14 -4.78 0.28
CA TYR A 54 16.78 -4.88 0.82
C TYR A 54 16.05 -3.53 0.86
N ILE A 55 16.76 -2.41 1.03
CA ILE A 55 16.16 -1.06 0.98
C ILE A 55 15.71 -0.76 -0.44
N ARG A 56 16.55 -1.08 -1.44
CA ARG A 56 16.18 -0.95 -2.86
C ARG A 56 14.98 -1.81 -3.21
N ALA A 57 14.96 -3.07 -2.77
CA ALA A 57 13.81 -3.96 -2.97
C ALA A 57 12.52 -3.39 -2.35
N THR A 58 12.61 -2.90 -1.11
CA THR A 58 11.49 -2.28 -0.39
C THR A 58 10.99 -1.03 -1.13
N GLN A 59 11.90 -0.17 -1.62
CA GLN A 59 11.55 1.01 -2.41
C GLN A 59 10.80 0.63 -3.69
N SER A 60 11.36 -0.29 -4.50
CA SER A 60 10.75 -0.71 -5.76
C SER A 60 9.37 -1.33 -5.55
N LEU A 61 9.21 -2.18 -4.55
CA LEU A 61 7.92 -2.80 -4.21
C LEU A 61 6.90 -1.77 -3.71
N THR A 62 7.33 -0.80 -2.90
CA THR A 62 6.46 0.27 -2.40
C THR A 62 5.99 1.20 -3.54
N ILE A 63 6.88 1.52 -4.49
CA ILE A 63 6.52 2.28 -5.70
C ILE A 63 5.53 1.49 -6.54
N LEU A 64 5.77 0.19 -6.75
CA LEU A 64 4.89 -0.67 -7.52
C LEU A 64 3.51 -0.81 -6.87
N ALA A 65 3.46 -0.88 -5.53
CA ALA A 65 2.21 -0.83 -4.76
C ALA A 65 1.47 0.49 -4.98
N GLY A 66 2.17 1.62 -4.89
CA GLY A 66 1.61 2.97 -5.12
C GLY A 66 1.03 3.13 -6.53
N LEU A 67 1.75 2.68 -7.57
CA LEU A 67 1.26 2.71 -8.94
C LEU A 67 0.04 1.80 -9.13
N SER A 68 0.07 0.60 -8.55
CA SER A 68 -1.02 -0.37 -8.66
C SER A 68 -2.31 0.15 -8.01
N VAL A 69 -2.22 0.77 -6.83
CA VAL A 69 -3.41 1.36 -6.19
C VAL A 69 -3.87 2.63 -6.91
N LEU A 70 -2.97 3.44 -7.46
CA LEU A 70 -3.34 4.59 -8.29
C LEU A 70 -4.19 4.16 -9.49
N VAL A 71 -3.74 3.12 -10.20
CA VAL A 71 -4.51 2.51 -11.30
C VAL A 71 -5.87 2.02 -10.80
N SER A 72 -5.91 1.33 -9.67
CA SER A 72 -7.16 0.85 -9.08
C SER A 72 -8.15 1.99 -8.78
N VAL A 73 -7.68 3.09 -8.20
CA VAL A 73 -8.47 4.29 -7.88
C VAL A 73 -8.98 4.95 -9.16
N ILE A 74 -8.16 5.07 -10.21
CA ILE A 74 -8.58 5.62 -11.51
C ILE A 74 -9.74 4.79 -12.09
N PHE A 75 -9.62 3.46 -12.10
CA PHE A 75 -10.69 2.58 -12.58
C PHE A 75 -11.95 2.64 -11.69
N LEU A 76 -11.80 2.80 -10.37
CA LEU A 76 -12.92 3.05 -9.45
C LEU A 76 -13.65 4.35 -9.81
N VAL A 77 -12.92 5.46 -10.01
CA VAL A 77 -13.49 6.76 -10.42
C VAL A 77 -14.18 6.66 -11.78
N LEU A 78 -13.53 6.06 -12.78
CA LEU A 78 -14.12 5.84 -14.10
C LEU A 78 -15.41 5.01 -14.04
N SER A 79 -15.51 4.09 -13.07
CA SER A 79 -16.73 3.32 -12.88
C SER A 79 -17.93 4.20 -12.53
N PHE A 80 -17.74 5.32 -11.83
CA PHE A 80 -18.83 6.25 -11.47
C PHE A 80 -19.35 7.05 -12.67
N ILE A 81 -18.58 7.14 -13.76
CA ILE A 81 -18.97 7.89 -14.95
C ILE A 81 -19.64 6.92 -15.94
N PRO A 82 -20.95 7.02 -16.19
CA PRO A 82 -21.67 6.10 -17.08
C PRO A 82 -21.13 6.12 -18.52
N LEU A 83 -20.62 7.26 -18.96
CA LEU A 83 -20.10 7.50 -20.33
C LEU A 83 -18.76 6.83 -20.60
N LEU A 84 -17.96 6.56 -19.55
CA LEU A 84 -16.61 5.99 -19.64
C LEU A 84 -16.55 4.57 -19.06
N SER A 85 -17.66 4.05 -18.54
CA SER A 85 -17.74 2.71 -17.98
C SER A 85 -17.68 1.65 -19.07
N LEU A 86 -16.52 1.03 -19.24
CA LEU A 86 -16.41 -0.21 -20.03
C LEU A 86 -17.29 -1.31 -19.37
N PRO A 87 -18.09 -2.07 -20.14
CA PRO A 87 -18.99 -3.06 -19.59
C PRO A 87 -18.25 -4.09 -18.72
N GLY A 88 -18.49 -4.08 -17.41
CA GLY A 88 -18.06 -5.10 -16.43
C GLY A 88 -16.56 -5.19 -16.11
N HIS A 89 -15.66 -4.98 -17.08
CA HIS A 89 -14.24 -5.32 -16.97
C HIS A 89 -13.44 -4.33 -16.09
N GLY A 90 -13.78 -3.04 -16.10
CA GLY A 90 -13.06 -2.03 -15.30
C GLY A 90 -13.12 -2.29 -13.80
N ARG A 91 -14.19 -2.94 -13.32
CA ARG A 91 -14.40 -3.23 -11.88
C ARG A 91 -13.56 -4.42 -11.41
N LEU A 92 -13.40 -5.44 -12.25
CA LEU A 92 -12.47 -6.55 -12.00
C LEU A 92 -11.02 -6.08 -12.02
N VAL A 93 -10.66 -5.26 -13.01
CA VAL A 93 -9.31 -4.69 -13.12
C VAL A 93 -8.96 -3.88 -11.87
N SER A 94 -9.88 -3.06 -11.36
CA SER A 94 -9.69 -2.33 -10.10
C SER A 94 -9.46 -3.27 -8.90
N SER A 95 -10.23 -4.35 -8.78
CA SER A 95 -10.05 -5.32 -7.68
C SER A 95 -8.71 -6.04 -7.75
N VAL A 96 -8.34 -6.56 -8.94
CA VAL A 96 -7.07 -7.26 -9.15
C VAL A 96 -5.88 -6.34 -8.87
N THR A 97 -5.92 -5.10 -9.36
CA THR A 97 -4.85 -4.11 -9.14
C THR A 97 -4.75 -3.67 -7.68
N ALA A 98 -5.86 -3.60 -6.93
CA ALA A 98 -5.85 -3.36 -5.49
C ALA A 98 -5.25 -4.52 -4.70
N PHE A 99 -5.58 -5.77 -5.04
CA PHE A 99 -4.95 -6.94 -4.42
C PHE A 99 -3.45 -7.02 -4.72
N ALA A 100 -3.06 -6.74 -5.97
CA ALA A 100 -1.65 -6.66 -6.34
C ALA A 100 -0.92 -5.57 -5.53
N ALA A 101 -1.53 -4.39 -5.37
CA ALA A 101 -0.99 -3.33 -4.52
C ALA A 101 -0.80 -3.78 -3.06
N GLY A 102 -1.80 -4.47 -2.49
CA GLY A 102 -1.73 -5.05 -1.15
C GLY A 102 -0.59 -6.07 -1.01
N LEU A 103 -0.42 -6.97 -1.99
CA LEU A 103 0.66 -7.96 -1.98
C LEU A 103 2.04 -7.30 -2.08
N PHE A 104 2.23 -6.35 -2.99
CA PHE A 104 3.49 -5.62 -3.10
C PHE A 104 3.84 -4.84 -1.83
N ALA A 105 2.85 -4.16 -1.24
CA ALA A 105 3.03 -3.47 0.03
C ALA A 105 3.36 -4.44 1.16
N MET A 106 2.64 -5.56 1.27
CA MET A 106 2.90 -6.59 2.29
C MET A 106 4.32 -7.14 2.18
N VAL A 107 4.77 -7.51 0.98
CA VAL A 107 6.12 -8.03 0.75
C VAL A 107 7.15 -6.97 1.10
N ALA A 108 6.95 -5.71 0.71
CA ALA A 108 7.84 -4.60 1.08
C ALA A 108 8.00 -4.48 2.60
N MET A 109 6.89 -4.51 3.34
CA MET A 109 6.90 -4.40 4.79
C MET A 109 7.55 -5.61 5.47
N VAL A 110 7.28 -6.83 4.98
CA VAL A 110 7.86 -8.06 5.52
C VAL A 110 9.37 -8.15 5.26
N VAL A 111 9.82 -7.83 4.06
CA VAL A 111 11.26 -7.78 3.72
C VAL A 111 11.98 -6.75 4.59
N TYR A 112 11.41 -5.55 4.73
CA TYR A 112 12.01 -4.51 5.58
C TYR A 112 12.10 -4.94 7.05
N THR A 113 11.08 -5.63 7.57
CA THR A 113 11.02 -6.08 8.96
C THR A 113 12.00 -7.23 9.23
N SER A 114 12.03 -8.23 8.35
CA SER A 114 12.84 -9.44 8.50
C SER A 114 14.34 -9.17 8.40
N GLU A 115 14.75 -8.40 7.39
CA GLU A 115 16.16 -8.01 7.20
C GLU A 115 16.68 -7.18 8.37
N ARG A 116 15.83 -6.32 8.94
CA ARG A 116 16.15 -5.57 10.17
C ARG A 116 16.27 -6.43 11.40
N TRP A 117 15.41 -7.44 11.54
CA TRP A 117 15.43 -8.33 12.70
C TRP A 117 16.70 -9.18 12.72
N ASN A 118 17.22 -9.54 11.54
CA ASN A 118 18.45 -10.31 11.38
C ASN A 118 19.73 -9.48 11.56
N GLN A 119 19.63 -8.15 11.66
CA GLN A 119 20.79 -7.27 11.77
C GLN A 119 21.29 -7.24 13.23
N PRO A 120 22.60 -7.42 13.50
CA PRO A 120 23.13 -7.42 14.85
C PRO A 120 22.82 -6.11 15.57
N GLN A 121 22.01 -6.16 16.62
CA GLN A 121 21.72 -4.99 17.44
C GLN A 121 22.95 -4.66 18.28
N SER A 122 23.54 -3.48 18.04
CA SER A 122 24.60 -2.98 18.92
C SER A 122 23.98 -2.56 20.26
N PRO A 123 24.56 -2.98 21.41
CA PRO A 123 23.97 -2.72 22.73
C PRO A 123 23.92 -1.23 23.12
N GLN A 124 24.53 -0.34 22.33
CA GLN A 124 24.59 1.10 22.60
C GLN A 124 23.56 1.94 21.82
N VAL A 125 22.87 1.37 20.83
CA VAL A 125 21.93 2.11 19.98
C VAL A 125 20.56 1.46 20.05
N GLN A 126 19.59 2.15 20.65
CA GLN A 126 18.22 1.64 20.71
C GLN A 126 17.52 1.93 19.38
N THR A 127 16.95 0.88 18.80
CA THR A 127 16.39 0.91 17.45
C THR A 127 14.88 0.71 17.53
N PHE A 128 14.09 1.67 17.04
CA PHE A 128 12.62 1.60 17.04
C PHE A 128 12.00 1.86 15.67
N PHE A 129 10.94 1.12 15.36
CA PHE A 129 10.07 1.42 14.22
C PHE A 129 9.24 2.67 14.51
N SER A 130 9.12 3.54 13.51
CA SER A 130 8.44 4.83 13.64
C SER A 130 7.12 4.85 12.86
N TRP A 131 6.35 5.94 13.01
CA TRP A 131 4.96 6.05 12.54
C TRP A 131 4.78 5.78 11.03
N SER A 132 5.75 6.12 10.18
CA SER A 132 5.68 5.86 8.74
C SER A 132 5.68 4.37 8.41
N PHE A 133 6.35 3.55 9.22
CA PHE A 133 6.32 2.10 9.07
C PHE A 133 4.92 1.55 9.40
N TYR A 134 4.29 2.04 10.46
CA TYR A 134 2.91 1.65 10.78
C TYR A 134 1.93 2.10 9.68
N LEU A 135 2.12 3.28 9.08
CA LEU A 135 1.33 3.71 7.93
C LEU A 135 1.49 2.77 6.72
N GLY A 136 2.67 2.18 6.51
CA GLY A 136 2.88 1.14 5.50
C GLY A 136 2.01 -0.10 5.75
N TRP A 137 1.96 -0.59 6.99
CA TRP A 137 1.06 -1.70 7.36
C TRP A 137 -0.42 -1.34 7.24
N VAL A 138 -0.81 -0.15 7.70
CA VAL A 138 -2.20 0.35 7.58
C VAL A 138 -2.60 0.42 6.10
N SER A 139 -1.72 0.93 5.23
CA SER A 139 -2.00 0.99 3.79
C SER A 139 -2.21 -0.40 3.17
N THR A 140 -1.44 -1.40 3.61
CA THR A 140 -1.58 -2.79 3.16
C THR A 140 -2.99 -3.33 3.47
N VAL A 141 -3.46 -3.13 4.70
CA VAL A 141 -4.81 -3.54 5.12
C VAL A 141 -5.87 -2.79 4.32
N LEU A 142 -5.69 -1.48 4.12
CA LEU A 142 -6.61 -0.67 3.33
C LEU A 142 -6.71 -1.16 1.88
N PHE A 143 -5.60 -1.52 1.24
CA PHE A 143 -5.58 -2.06 -0.13
C PHE A 143 -6.33 -3.39 -0.25
N LEU A 144 -6.16 -4.30 0.71
CA LEU A 144 -6.90 -5.56 0.76
C LEU A 144 -8.41 -5.33 0.95
N CYS A 145 -8.78 -4.36 1.80
CA CYS A 145 -10.17 -3.95 1.96
C CYS A 145 -10.74 -3.36 0.66
N THR A 146 -10.01 -2.48 -0.01
CA THR A 146 -10.41 -1.91 -1.31
C THR A 146 -10.64 -3.01 -2.35
N GLY A 147 -9.71 -3.96 -2.48
CA GLY A 147 -9.84 -5.09 -3.40
C GLY A 147 -11.07 -5.94 -3.12
N SER A 148 -11.33 -6.24 -1.85
CA SER A 148 -12.47 -7.05 -1.38
C SER A 148 -13.81 -6.35 -1.59
N LEU A 149 -13.89 -5.05 -1.32
CA LEU A 149 -15.09 -4.23 -1.54
C LEU A 149 -15.39 -4.10 -3.04
N SER A 150 -14.37 -3.87 -3.87
CA SER A 150 -14.49 -3.83 -5.33
C SER A 150 -14.95 -5.15 -5.91
N LEU A 151 -14.41 -6.29 -5.42
CA LEU A 151 -14.83 -7.63 -5.84
C LEU A 151 -16.29 -7.89 -5.43
N SER A 152 -16.67 -7.55 -4.21
CA SER A 152 -18.04 -7.69 -3.71
C SER A 152 -19.03 -6.88 -4.53
N ALA A 153 -18.65 -5.67 -4.93
CA ALA A 153 -19.45 -4.82 -5.81
C ALA A 153 -19.55 -5.34 -7.26
N TYR A 154 -18.55 -6.09 -7.72
CA TYR A 154 -18.58 -6.80 -9.01
C TYR A 154 -19.50 -8.04 -8.95
N CYS A 155 -19.30 -8.93 -7.98
CA CYS A 155 -20.09 -10.16 -7.84
C CYS A 155 -21.59 -9.88 -7.65
N ARG A 156 -21.95 -8.80 -6.92
CA ARG A 156 -23.35 -8.38 -6.77
C ARG A 156 -23.94 -7.83 -8.07
N ALA A 157 -23.13 -7.16 -8.91
CA ALA A 157 -23.57 -6.65 -10.20
C ALA A 157 -23.76 -7.76 -11.25
N SER A 158 -22.93 -8.80 -11.19
CA SER A 158 -23.00 -9.97 -12.08
C SER A 158 -24.04 -11.02 -11.67
N ARG A 159 -24.93 -10.74 -10.70
CA ARG A 159 -26.00 -11.65 -10.28
C ARG A 159 -27.38 -11.18 -10.81
N PRO A 160 -27.64 -11.13 -12.13
CA PRO A 160 -28.98 -10.95 -12.65
C PRO A 160 -29.73 -12.30 -12.62
N GLY A 161 -30.86 -12.35 -11.90
CA GLY A 161 -31.98 -13.25 -12.14
C GLY A 161 -31.74 -14.77 -12.10
N TYR A 162 -31.87 -15.36 -10.92
CA TYR A 162 -32.40 -16.73 -10.79
C TYR A 162 -33.90 -16.72 -10.39
N ASP A 163 -34.57 -15.57 -10.49
CA ASP A 163 -35.95 -15.36 -10.04
C ASP A 163 -36.98 -15.36 -11.19
N THR A 164 -36.67 -15.99 -12.34
CA THR A 164 -37.62 -16.10 -13.48
C THR A 164 -37.71 -17.50 -14.08
N LEU A 165 -37.79 -18.53 -13.24
CA LEU A 165 -38.21 -19.88 -13.65
C LEU A 165 -39.45 -20.32 -12.89
#